data_AF-Q4WWK1-F1
#
_entry.id   AF-Q4WWK1-F1
#
_cell.length_a   1.000
_cell.length_b   1.000
_cell.length_c   1.000
_cell.angle_alpha   90.00
_cell.angle_beta   90.00
_cell.angle_gamma   90.00
#
_symmetry.space_group_name_H-M   'P 1'
#
loop_
_entity.id
_entity.type
_entity.pdbx_description
1 polymer ?
#
loop_
_entity_poly.entity_id
_entity_poly.type
_entity_poly.pdbx_seq_one_letter_code
_entity_poly.pdbx_strand_id
1 'polypeptide(L)'
;MDYERDVLLWYLGTVADDARYPPGLRNKATHIIVSFMRHRNAYRLLAQATELARGELVMYPFQQVGNIPRNIGLPVRRFSQNIRAITTAFGIIPTNEDNEGHPIELISILDPAIEASMNDNQKFEFHRALLVKERQANADLARSVQRYGYHYIFRAGLQQYYMTKTVVEMLNFWTPDPRGNAYRVRVQRICYAAIETRLRLNNLEKTLLIRTTRSLPNDALRFWAWIERNRVAYNAMKACILLLNRLNSS
;
A
#
# COMPACT_ATOMS: atom_id res chain seq x y z
N MET A 1 7.82 -4.47 -25.22
CA MET A 1 7.39 -5.12 -23.95
C MET A 1 7.25 -6.62 -24.04
N ASP A 2 6.62 -7.22 -25.07
CA ASP A 2 6.44 -8.69 -25.10
C ASP A 2 7.76 -9.48 -25.19
N TYR A 3 8.69 -9.06 -26.04
CA TYR A 3 10.01 -9.69 -26.13
C TYR A 3 10.82 -9.57 -24.83
N GLU A 4 10.86 -8.38 -24.22
CA GLU A 4 11.58 -8.18 -22.96
C GLU A 4 10.97 -8.98 -21.81
N ARG A 5 9.64 -9.09 -21.78
CA ARG A 5 8.93 -9.96 -20.83
C ARG A 5 9.38 -11.40 -20.98
N ASP A 6 9.39 -11.93 -22.19
CA ASP A 6 9.72 -13.34 -22.44
C ASP A 6 11.17 -13.66 -22.08
N VAL A 7 12.10 -12.73 -22.39
CA VAL A 7 13.51 -12.83 -21.97
C VAL A 7 13.64 -12.84 -20.44
N LEU A 8 12.92 -11.95 -19.74
CA LEU A 8 12.94 -11.91 -18.27
C LEU A 8 12.39 -13.20 -17.65
N LEU A 9 11.29 -13.73 -18.18
CA LEU A 9 10.70 -14.97 -17.69
C LEU A 9 11.62 -16.16 -17.93
N TRP A 10 12.27 -16.24 -19.10
CA TRP A 10 13.27 -17.27 -19.39
C TRP A 10 14.46 -17.20 -18.43
N TYR A 11 14.99 -16.00 -18.18
CA TYR A 11 16.07 -15.79 -17.22
C TYR A 11 15.66 -16.23 -15.80
N LEU A 12 14.49 -15.78 -15.34
CA LEU A 12 13.99 -16.15 -14.00
C LEU A 12 13.74 -17.66 -13.88
N GLY A 13 13.22 -18.31 -14.93
CA GLY A 13 13.03 -19.76 -14.95
C GLY A 13 14.36 -20.50 -14.85
N THR A 14 15.37 -20.07 -15.60
CA THR A 14 16.73 -20.62 -15.53
C THR A 14 17.31 -20.49 -14.12
N VAL A 15 17.16 -19.32 -13.48
CA VAL A 15 17.62 -19.12 -12.09
C VAL A 15 16.85 -19.99 -11.11
N ALA A 16 15.54 -20.15 -11.27
CA ALA A 16 14.70 -20.95 -10.37
C ALA A 16 15.06 -22.45 -10.40
N ASP A 17 15.36 -22.99 -11.59
CA ASP A 17 15.55 -24.43 -11.80
C ASP A 17 17.01 -24.89 -11.66
N ASP A 18 17.98 -23.99 -11.83
CA ASP A 18 19.40 -24.36 -11.80
C ASP A 18 19.93 -24.46 -10.35
N ALA A 19 20.21 -25.70 -9.93
CA ALA A 19 20.71 -26.05 -8.60
C ALA A 19 22.05 -25.38 -8.21
N ARG A 20 22.80 -24.79 -9.17
CA ARG A 20 24.01 -24.00 -8.90
C ARG A 20 23.71 -22.70 -8.16
N TYR A 21 22.48 -22.18 -8.24
CA TYR A 21 22.09 -20.98 -7.52
C TYR A 21 21.66 -21.26 -6.07
N PRO A 22 21.97 -20.35 -5.13
CA PRO A 22 21.54 -20.47 -3.73
C PRO A 22 20.02 -20.62 -3.60
N PRO A 23 19.50 -21.46 -2.68
CA PRO A 23 18.06 -21.68 -2.53
C PRO A 23 17.26 -20.39 -2.33
N GLY A 24 17.81 -19.41 -1.62
CA GLY A 24 17.17 -18.10 -1.42
C GLY A 24 16.99 -17.32 -2.73
N LEU A 25 17.92 -17.42 -3.67
CA LEU A 25 17.81 -16.77 -4.98
C LEU A 25 16.79 -17.48 -5.86
N ARG A 26 16.81 -18.83 -5.85
CA ARG A 26 15.84 -19.66 -6.58
C ARG A 26 14.41 -19.38 -6.14
N ASN A 27 14.17 -19.38 -4.83
CA ASN A 27 12.84 -19.07 -4.26
C ASN A 27 12.35 -17.67 -4.65
N LYS A 28 13.25 -16.67 -4.66
CA LYS A 28 12.91 -15.31 -5.11
C LYS A 28 12.53 -15.29 -6.60
N ALA A 29 13.27 -16.00 -7.44
CA ALA A 29 12.95 -16.10 -8.87
C ALA A 29 11.59 -16.78 -9.10
N THR A 30 11.33 -17.92 -8.44
CA THR A 30 10.03 -18.59 -8.46
C THR A 30 8.91 -17.67 -8.00
N HIS A 31 9.11 -16.93 -6.91
CA HIS A 31 8.12 -15.98 -6.40
C HIS A 31 7.79 -14.89 -7.44
N ILE A 32 8.77 -14.34 -8.14
CA ILE A 32 8.53 -13.35 -9.20
C ILE A 32 7.72 -13.95 -10.34
N ILE A 33 8.03 -15.17 -10.77
CA ILE A 33 7.27 -15.87 -11.83
C ILE A 33 5.80 -16.05 -11.40
N VAL A 34 5.56 -16.56 -10.20
CA VAL A 34 4.20 -16.77 -9.67
C VAL A 34 3.45 -15.44 -9.52
N SER A 35 4.12 -14.40 -9.01
CA SER A 35 3.59 -13.03 -8.93
C SER A 35 3.17 -12.51 -10.31
N PHE A 36 4.00 -12.71 -11.34
CA PHE A 36 3.67 -12.33 -12.70
C PHE A 36 2.48 -13.10 -13.27
N MET A 37 2.37 -14.41 -13.01
CA MET A 37 1.23 -15.21 -13.49
C MET A 37 -0.11 -14.73 -12.92
N ARG A 38 -0.10 -14.21 -11.69
CA ARG A 38 -1.30 -13.64 -11.04
C ARG A 38 -1.65 -12.26 -11.58
N HIS A 39 -0.67 -11.36 -11.67
CA HIS A 39 -0.94 -9.94 -11.99
C HIS A 39 -0.83 -9.59 -13.47
N ARG A 40 -0.13 -10.41 -14.27
CA ARG A 40 0.17 -10.25 -15.70
C ARG A 40 0.71 -8.86 -16.08
N ASN A 41 1.43 -8.20 -15.17
CA ASN A 41 1.94 -6.85 -15.36
C ASN A 41 3.45 -6.86 -15.69
N ALA A 42 3.80 -6.44 -16.91
CA ALA A 42 5.18 -6.46 -17.41
C ALA A 42 6.09 -5.45 -16.70
N TYR A 43 5.59 -4.27 -16.32
CA TYR A 43 6.38 -3.27 -15.58
C TYR A 43 6.68 -3.74 -14.17
N ARG A 44 5.74 -4.44 -13.53
CA ARG A 44 5.94 -5.11 -12.25
C ARG A 44 7.01 -6.19 -12.33
N LEU A 45 6.94 -7.04 -13.36
CA LEU A 45 7.95 -8.08 -13.63
C LEU A 45 9.33 -7.46 -13.78
N LEU A 46 9.46 -6.42 -14.62
CA LEU A 46 10.71 -5.71 -14.84
C LEU A 46 11.25 -5.09 -13.54
N ALA A 47 10.39 -4.45 -12.74
CA ALA A 47 10.78 -3.85 -11.47
C ALA A 47 11.27 -4.91 -10.46
N GLN A 48 10.57 -6.03 -10.32
CA GLN A 48 10.97 -7.13 -9.45
C GLN A 48 12.26 -7.80 -9.91
N ALA A 49 12.42 -8.04 -11.22
CA ALA A 49 13.64 -8.60 -11.78
C ALA A 49 14.85 -7.66 -11.57
N THR A 50 14.63 -6.34 -11.67
CA THR A 50 15.66 -5.33 -11.38
C THR A 50 16.10 -5.37 -9.91
N GLU A 51 15.15 -5.45 -8.97
CA GLU A 51 15.48 -5.59 -7.54
C GLU A 51 16.17 -6.92 -7.22
N LEU A 52 15.79 -8.02 -7.90
CA LEU A 52 16.46 -9.30 -7.79
C LEU A 52 17.93 -9.20 -8.21
N ALA A 53 18.19 -8.61 -9.38
CA ALA A 53 19.53 -8.42 -9.91
C ALA A 53 20.42 -7.55 -9.01
N ARG A 54 19.82 -6.61 -8.27
CA ARG A 54 20.51 -5.76 -7.27
C ARG A 54 20.64 -6.40 -5.89
N GLY A 55 20.03 -7.56 -5.66
CA GLY A 55 19.97 -8.18 -4.33
C GLY A 55 19.05 -7.45 -3.33
N GLU A 56 18.23 -6.50 -3.80
CA GLU A 56 17.36 -5.65 -2.98
C GLU A 56 15.97 -6.26 -2.73
N LEU A 57 15.62 -7.34 -3.46
CA LEU A 57 14.31 -7.98 -3.32
C LEU A 57 14.16 -8.64 -1.94
N VAL A 58 13.15 -8.21 -1.19
CA VAL A 58 12.79 -8.75 0.12
C VAL A 58 11.49 -9.54 -0.01
N MET A 59 11.51 -10.81 0.43
CA MET A 59 10.30 -11.61 0.60
C MET A 59 9.83 -11.51 2.04
N TYR A 60 8.53 -11.28 2.24
CA TYR A 60 7.93 -11.25 3.56
C TYR A 60 7.19 -12.54 3.83
N PRO A 61 7.27 -13.09 5.06
CA PRO A 61 6.48 -14.24 5.43
C PRO A 61 5.02 -13.83 5.61
N PHE A 62 4.14 -14.84 5.56
CA PHE A 62 2.78 -14.71 6.03
C PHE A 62 2.80 -14.27 7.50
N GLN A 63 1.96 -13.29 7.81
CA GLN A 63 1.81 -12.76 9.16
C GLN A 63 0.84 -13.60 10.00
N GLN A 64 0.37 -14.72 9.44
CA GLN A 64 -0.56 -15.61 10.10
C GLN A 64 0.06 -16.15 11.39
N VAL A 65 -0.61 -15.87 12.50
CA VAL A 65 -0.28 -16.44 13.81
C VAL A 65 -1.35 -17.46 14.16
N GLY A 66 -1.39 -18.56 13.41
CA GLY A 66 -2.24 -19.69 13.78
C GLY A 66 -1.88 -20.16 15.20
N ASN A 67 -2.81 -20.02 16.15
CA ASN A 67 -2.79 -20.58 17.51
C ASN A 67 -1.41 -20.66 18.22
N ILE A 68 -0.53 -19.67 18.05
CA ILE A 68 0.69 -19.63 18.86
C ILE A 68 0.28 -19.22 20.28
N PRO A 69 0.63 -19.99 21.33
CA PRO A 69 0.24 -19.68 22.71
C PRO A 69 0.61 -18.26 23.15
N ARG A 70 1.66 -17.67 22.56
CA ARG A 70 2.10 -16.27 22.77
C ARG A 70 1.04 -15.22 22.40
N ASN A 71 0.03 -15.56 21.60
CA ASN A 71 -1.01 -14.64 21.16
C ASN A 71 -2.26 -14.60 22.04
N ILE A 72 -2.36 -15.48 23.05
CA ILE A 72 -3.56 -15.58 23.90
C ILE A 72 -3.80 -14.27 24.68
N GLY A 73 -2.73 -13.53 25.03
CA GLY A 73 -2.80 -12.26 25.74
C GLY A 73 -2.83 -11.01 24.86
N LEU A 74 -2.76 -11.14 23.53
CA LEU A 74 -2.60 -9.96 22.67
C LEU A 74 -3.91 -9.15 22.53
N PRO A 75 -3.81 -7.80 22.47
CA PRO A 75 -4.94 -6.88 22.50
C PRO A 75 -6.08 -7.20 21.52
N VAL A 76 -5.75 -7.59 20.29
CA VAL A 76 -6.75 -7.93 19.25
C VAL A 76 -7.66 -9.06 19.70
N ARG A 77 -7.11 -10.08 20.35
CA ARG A 77 -7.91 -11.22 20.81
C ARG A 77 -8.83 -10.80 21.94
N ARG A 78 -8.31 -10.03 22.91
CA ARG A 78 -9.06 -9.53 24.08
C ARG A 78 -10.24 -8.63 23.68
N PHE A 79 -10.02 -7.75 22.69
CA PHE A 79 -11.00 -6.74 22.27
C PHE A 79 -11.58 -7.02 20.89
N SER A 80 -11.64 -8.29 20.49
CA SER A 80 -12.08 -8.73 19.16
C SER A 80 -13.49 -8.26 18.81
N GLN A 81 -14.40 -8.24 19.78
CA GLN A 81 -15.77 -7.74 19.59
C GLN A 81 -15.79 -6.23 19.28
N ASN A 82 -15.00 -5.43 20.00
CA ASN A 82 -14.93 -3.99 19.76
C ASN A 82 -14.28 -3.68 18.40
N ILE A 83 -13.23 -4.42 18.02
CA ILE A 83 -12.62 -4.31 16.68
C ILE A 83 -13.65 -4.63 15.61
N ARG A 84 -14.41 -5.73 15.76
CA ARG A 84 -15.46 -6.13 14.82
C ARG A 84 -16.55 -5.08 14.68
N ALA A 85 -16.96 -4.46 15.78
CA ALA A 85 -17.94 -3.36 15.75
C ALA A 85 -17.43 -2.18 14.93
N ILE A 86 -16.16 -1.79 15.11
CA ILE A 86 -15.54 -0.72 14.31
C ILE A 86 -15.47 -1.12 12.84
N THR A 87 -14.92 -2.29 12.50
CA THR A 87 -14.76 -2.68 11.09
C THR A 87 -16.11 -2.81 10.38
N THR A 88 -17.15 -3.25 11.08
CA THR A 88 -18.52 -3.30 10.56
C THR A 88 -19.10 -1.90 10.34
N ALA A 89 -18.89 -0.97 11.29
CA ALA A 89 -19.35 0.41 11.15
C ALA A 89 -18.69 1.15 9.97
N PHE A 90 -17.45 0.78 9.62
CA PHE A 90 -16.75 1.28 8.44
C PHE A 90 -17.05 0.49 7.15
N GLY A 91 -17.88 -0.56 7.22
CA GLY A 91 -18.23 -1.39 6.07
C GLY A 91 -17.06 -2.18 5.48
N ILE A 92 -16.09 -2.58 6.32
CA ILE A 92 -14.90 -3.30 5.85
C ILE A 92 -15.25 -4.76 5.56
N ILE A 93 -15.02 -5.17 4.32
CA ILE A 93 -15.14 -6.56 3.87
C ILE A 93 -13.71 -7.08 3.63
N PRO A 94 -13.20 -8.02 4.46
CA PRO A 94 -11.86 -8.57 4.26
C PRO A 94 -11.80 -9.47 3.03
N THR A 95 -10.66 -9.44 2.33
CA THR A 95 -10.35 -10.43 1.29
C THR A 95 -9.83 -11.73 1.91
N ASN A 96 -9.73 -12.80 1.11
CA ASN A 96 -9.07 -14.03 1.54
C ASN A 96 -7.62 -13.77 1.96
N GLU A 97 -6.88 -12.96 1.20
CA GLU A 97 -5.50 -12.57 1.53
C GLU A 97 -5.41 -11.85 2.89
N ASP A 98 -6.41 -11.05 3.25
CA ASP A 98 -6.47 -10.37 4.55
C ASP A 98 -6.84 -11.31 5.70
N ASN A 99 -7.63 -12.36 5.46
CA ASN A 99 -7.89 -13.36 6.51
C ASN A 99 -6.69 -14.28 6.69
N GLU A 100 -5.99 -14.58 5.60
CA GLU A 100 -4.84 -15.48 5.59
C GLU A 100 -3.53 -14.80 6.02
N GLY A 101 -3.50 -13.47 6.12
CA GLY A 101 -2.31 -12.74 6.54
C GLY A 101 -1.19 -12.79 5.52
N HIS A 102 -1.52 -12.79 4.22
CA HIS A 102 -0.54 -12.69 3.15
C HIS A 102 0.26 -11.39 3.27
N PRO A 103 1.50 -11.36 2.75
CA PRO A 103 2.21 -10.12 2.53
C PRO A 103 1.35 -9.07 1.80
N ILE A 104 1.59 -7.80 2.11
CA ILE A 104 0.98 -6.68 1.41
C ILE A 104 1.65 -6.53 0.06
N GLU A 105 0.85 -6.64 -1.00
CA GLU A 105 1.23 -6.32 -2.37
C GLU A 105 0.31 -5.23 -2.87
N LEU A 106 0.87 -4.07 -3.20
CA LEU A 106 0.09 -2.90 -3.57
C LEU A 106 -0.50 -3.05 -4.97
N ILE A 107 0.20 -3.74 -5.88
CA ILE A 107 -0.32 -4.00 -7.23
C ILE A 107 -1.71 -4.68 -7.23
N SER A 108 -2.02 -5.50 -6.22
CA SER A 108 -3.31 -6.20 -6.12
C SER A 108 -4.52 -5.27 -5.96
N ILE A 109 -4.31 -4.02 -5.54
CA ILE A 109 -5.36 -3.00 -5.40
C ILE A 109 -5.12 -1.77 -6.29
N LEU A 110 -4.19 -1.88 -7.24
CA LEU A 110 -3.93 -0.79 -8.18
C LEU A 110 -5.11 -0.63 -9.14
N ASP A 111 -5.71 0.55 -9.15
CA ASP A 111 -6.71 0.90 -10.14
C ASP A 111 -6.06 0.95 -11.54
N PRO A 112 -6.51 0.12 -12.50
CA PRO A 112 -5.95 0.11 -13.86
C PRO A 112 -6.01 1.48 -14.56
N ALA A 113 -6.98 2.34 -14.22
CA ALA A 113 -7.08 3.68 -14.78
C ALA A 113 -5.91 4.59 -14.36
N ILE A 114 -5.35 4.37 -13.17
CA ILE A 114 -4.18 5.10 -12.67
C ILE A 114 -2.96 4.74 -13.53
N GLU A 115 -2.72 3.44 -13.75
CA GLU A 115 -1.61 2.98 -14.58
C GLU A 115 -1.77 3.39 -16.05
N ALA A 116 -2.99 3.32 -16.59
CA ALA A 116 -3.30 3.74 -17.96
C ALA A 116 -3.05 5.23 -18.21
N SER A 117 -3.06 6.06 -17.16
CA SER A 117 -2.78 7.50 -17.27
C SER A 117 -1.29 7.86 -17.40
N MET A 118 -0.39 6.87 -17.25
CA MET A 118 1.05 7.05 -17.25
C MET A 118 1.69 6.63 -18.59
N ASN A 119 2.80 7.27 -18.97
CA ASN A 119 3.68 6.75 -20.03
C ASN A 119 4.57 5.60 -19.52
N ASP A 120 5.28 4.92 -20.43
CA ASP A 120 6.06 3.72 -20.08
C ASP A 120 7.14 3.94 -19.02
N ASN A 121 7.88 5.05 -19.12
CA ASN A 121 8.89 5.41 -18.12
C ASN A 121 8.26 5.68 -16.75
N GLN A 122 7.11 6.37 -16.72
CA GLN A 122 6.36 6.62 -15.50
C GLN A 122 5.82 5.33 -14.89
N LYS A 123 5.30 4.39 -15.70
CA LYS A 123 4.82 3.09 -15.21
C LYS A 123 5.94 2.32 -14.54
N PHE A 124 7.11 2.23 -15.18
CA PHE A 124 8.24 1.52 -14.59
C PHE A 124 8.67 2.13 -13.25
N GLU A 125 8.86 3.45 -13.18
CA GLU A 125 9.24 4.13 -11.94
C GLU A 125 8.13 4.04 -10.87
N PHE A 126 6.86 4.04 -11.27
CA PHE A 126 5.74 3.81 -10.37
C PHE A 126 5.77 2.41 -9.75
N HIS A 127 6.02 1.36 -10.53
CA HIS A 127 6.14 -0.01 -9.98
C HIS A 127 7.35 -0.19 -9.07
N ARG A 128 8.47 0.49 -9.35
CA ARG A 128 9.61 0.56 -8.43
C ARG A 128 9.23 1.26 -7.11
N ALA A 129 8.49 2.36 -7.19
CA ALA A 129 7.98 3.04 -6.00
C ALA A 129 7.02 2.15 -5.20
N LEU A 130 6.14 1.39 -5.86
CA LEU A 130 5.25 0.42 -5.20
C LEU A 130 6.06 -0.63 -4.41
N LEU A 131 7.11 -1.21 -4.99
CA LEU A 131 7.97 -2.19 -4.28
C LEU A 131 8.60 -1.59 -3.01
N VAL A 132 9.09 -0.35 -3.08
CA VAL A 132 9.62 0.36 -1.91
C VAL A 132 8.55 0.52 -0.84
N LYS A 133 7.34 0.92 -1.22
CA LYS A 133 6.23 1.14 -0.29
C LYS A 133 5.64 -0.15 0.26
N GLU A 134 5.66 -1.25 -0.49
CA GLU A 134 5.33 -2.59 -0.01
C GLU A 134 6.28 -3.06 1.09
N ARG A 135 7.59 -2.81 0.94
CA ARG A 135 8.56 -3.11 2.00
C ARG A 135 8.22 -2.37 3.30
N GLN A 136 7.88 -1.09 3.18
CA GLN A 136 7.45 -0.27 4.32
C GLN A 136 6.13 -0.79 4.91
N ALA A 137 5.14 -1.08 4.07
CA ALA A 137 3.85 -1.60 4.49
C ALA A 137 3.97 -2.92 5.26
N ASN A 138 4.79 -3.85 4.77
CA ASN A 138 5.00 -5.13 5.44
C ASN A 138 5.80 -5.00 6.75
N ALA A 139 6.77 -4.09 6.81
CA ALA A 139 7.47 -3.79 8.07
C ALA A 139 6.51 -3.18 9.13
N ASP A 140 5.65 -2.26 8.71
CA ASP A 140 4.63 -1.64 9.58
C ASP A 140 3.57 -2.65 10.02
N LEU A 141 3.21 -3.59 9.14
CA LEU A 141 2.31 -4.69 9.45
C LEU A 141 2.94 -5.59 10.51
N ALA A 142 4.18 -6.03 10.32
CA ALA A 142 4.89 -6.86 11.30
C ALA A 142 4.96 -6.18 12.67
N ARG A 143 5.24 -4.87 12.73
CA ARG A 143 5.22 -4.10 13.99
C ARG A 143 3.83 -4.07 14.64
N SER A 144 2.78 -3.89 13.83
CA SER A 144 1.39 -3.87 14.32
C SER A 144 0.98 -5.23 14.88
N VAL A 145 1.34 -6.31 14.18
CA VAL A 145 1.07 -7.69 14.58
C VAL A 145 1.82 -8.05 15.86
N GLN A 146 3.09 -7.67 15.97
CA GLN A 146 3.89 -7.87 17.18
C GLN A 146 3.28 -7.16 18.40
N ARG A 147 2.76 -5.95 18.20
CA ARG A 147 2.23 -5.12 19.29
C ARG A 147 0.81 -5.50 19.70
N TYR A 148 -0.06 -5.78 18.74
CA TYR A 148 -1.49 -5.92 18.98
C TYR A 148 -2.03 -7.33 18.74
N GLY A 149 -1.29 -8.18 18.03
CA GLY A 149 -1.79 -9.42 17.43
C GLY A 149 -2.29 -9.18 16.01
N TYR A 150 -2.45 -10.26 15.22
CA TYR A 150 -2.93 -10.17 13.86
C TYR A 150 -4.44 -9.93 13.80
N HIS A 151 -4.86 -8.95 13.00
CA HIS A 151 -6.23 -8.76 12.54
C HIS A 151 -6.18 -8.28 11.09
N TYR A 152 -7.11 -8.76 10.24
CA TYR A 152 -7.16 -8.43 8.81
C TYR A 152 -7.12 -6.91 8.53
N ILE A 153 -7.66 -6.11 9.46
CA ILE A 153 -7.73 -4.66 9.34
C ILE A 153 -6.36 -3.98 9.24
N PHE A 154 -5.32 -4.55 9.84
CA PHE A 154 -3.98 -3.99 9.73
C PHE A 154 -3.42 -4.14 8.32
N ARG A 155 -3.65 -5.30 7.69
CA ARG A 155 -3.22 -5.54 6.33
C ARG A 155 -3.98 -4.64 5.36
N ALA A 156 -5.31 -4.69 5.38
CA ALA A 156 -6.17 -3.88 4.51
C ALA A 156 -5.92 -2.37 4.68
N GLY A 157 -5.77 -1.91 5.93
CA GLY A 157 -5.51 -0.51 6.24
C GLY A 157 -4.15 -0.01 5.75
N LEU A 158 -3.08 -0.77 5.97
CA LEU A 158 -1.74 -0.41 5.50
C LEU A 158 -1.65 -0.50 3.97
N GLN A 159 -2.29 -1.49 3.34
CA GLN A 159 -2.35 -1.62 1.89
C GLN A 159 -2.99 -0.37 1.25
N GLN A 160 -4.15 0.05 1.74
CA GLN A 160 -4.82 1.28 1.28
C GLN A 160 -3.97 2.53 1.53
N TYR A 161 -3.35 2.65 2.71
CA TYR A 161 -2.51 3.79 3.06
C TYR A 161 -1.34 3.96 2.09
N TYR A 162 -0.56 2.89 1.92
CA TYR A 162 0.64 2.92 1.09
C TYR A 162 0.33 3.00 -0.40
N MET A 163 -0.75 2.37 -0.89
CA MET A 163 -1.22 2.58 -2.27
C MET A 163 -1.57 4.05 -2.51
N THR A 164 -2.48 4.61 -1.69
CA THR A 164 -2.91 6.01 -1.80
C THR A 164 -1.71 6.95 -1.73
N LYS A 165 -0.78 6.71 -0.79
CA LYS A 165 0.44 7.51 -0.63
C LYS A 165 1.31 7.47 -1.88
N THR A 166 1.51 6.30 -2.48
CA THR A 166 2.33 6.16 -3.69
C THR A 166 1.72 6.93 -4.85
N VAL A 167 0.42 6.79 -5.07
CA VAL A 167 -0.29 7.51 -6.14
C VAL A 167 -0.16 9.02 -5.95
N VAL A 168 -0.38 9.53 -4.73
CA VAL A 168 -0.28 10.97 -4.42
C VAL A 168 1.15 11.50 -4.53
N GLU A 169 2.17 10.70 -4.20
CA GLU A 169 3.56 11.13 -4.30
C GLU A 169 4.06 11.15 -5.76
N MET A 170 3.51 10.28 -6.61
CA MET A 170 3.97 10.07 -7.98
C MET A 170 3.15 10.83 -9.04
N LEU A 171 1.87 11.07 -8.79
CA LEU A 171 0.95 11.68 -9.76
C LEU A 171 0.46 13.04 -9.31
N ASN A 172 0.19 13.91 -10.29
CA ASN A 172 -0.41 15.22 -10.04
C ASN A 172 -1.91 15.17 -10.39
N PHE A 173 -2.77 15.38 -9.39
CA PHE A 173 -4.22 15.37 -9.55
C PHE A 173 -4.79 16.73 -10.01
N TRP A 174 -3.97 17.78 -10.04
CA TRP A 174 -4.43 19.13 -10.32
C TRP A 174 -4.46 19.36 -11.83
N THR A 175 -5.49 20.06 -12.29
CA THR A 175 -5.61 20.49 -13.68
C THR A 175 -4.46 21.43 -14.08
N PRO A 176 -4.12 21.56 -15.37
CA PRO A 176 -3.11 22.52 -15.84
C PRO A 176 -3.35 23.93 -15.29
N ASP A 177 -2.30 24.51 -14.71
CA ASP A 177 -2.34 25.84 -14.07
C ASP A 177 -1.24 26.72 -14.69
N PRO A 178 -1.51 28.00 -15.01
CA PRO A 178 -0.52 28.93 -15.59
C PRO A 178 0.75 29.10 -14.76
N ARG A 179 0.70 28.85 -13.45
CA ARG A 179 1.86 28.91 -12.54
C ARG A 179 2.81 27.71 -12.68
N GLY A 180 2.45 26.73 -13.52
CA GLY A 180 3.29 25.60 -13.89
C GLY A 180 3.16 24.37 -12.99
N ASN A 181 3.78 23.27 -13.42
CA ASN A 181 3.66 21.97 -12.75
C ASN A 181 4.25 21.95 -11.33
N ALA A 182 5.37 22.63 -11.10
CA ALA A 182 6.04 22.67 -9.80
C ALA A 182 5.14 23.29 -8.72
N TYR A 183 4.41 24.35 -9.06
CA TYR A 183 3.42 24.96 -8.18
C TYR A 183 2.32 23.95 -7.81
N ARG A 184 1.74 23.26 -8.78
CA ARG A 184 0.68 22.26 -8.55
C ARG A 184 1.14 21.12 -7.64
N VAL A 185 2.32 20.57 -7.90
CA VAL A 185 2.92 19.52 -7.06
C VAL A 185 3.13 20.01 -5.63
N ARG A 186 3.61 21.25 -5.44
CA ARG A 186 3.77 21.84 -4.11
C ARG A 186 2.43 21.99 -3.38
N VAL A 187 1.40 22.49 -4.06
CA VAL A 187 0.06 22.64 -3.50
C VAL A 187 -0.52 21.30 -3.09
N GLN A 188 -0.46 20.29 -3.96
CA GLN A 188 -0.91 18.93 -3.65
C GLN A 188 -0.21 18.38 -2.41
N ARG A 189 1.12 18.55 -2.30
CA ARG A 189 1.89 18.13 -1.13
C ARG A 189 1.40 18.80 0.15
N ILE A 190 1.08 20.09 0.13
CA ILE A 190 0.53 20.80 1.30
C ILE A 190 -0.86 20.26 1.65
N CYS A 191 -1.76 20.12 0.67
CA CYS A 191 -3.10 19.57 0.86
C CYS A 191 -3.08 18.13 1.40
N TYR A 192 -2.10 17.33 0.96
CA TYR A 192 -1.89 15.98 1.44
C TYR A 192 -1.30 15.93 2.85
N ALA A 193 -0.30 16.75 3.15
CA ALA A 193 0.28 16.83 4.49
C ALA A 193 -0.78 17.18 5.55
N ALA A 194 -1.73 18.06 5.22
CA ALA A 194 -2.83 18.39 6.11
C ALA A 194 -3.69 17.16 6.48
N ILE A 195 -4.01 16.30 5.51
CA ILE A 195 -4.85 15.11 5.76
C ILE A 195 -4.07 13.95 6.40
N GLU A 196 -2.74 13.92 6.33
CA GLU A 196 -1.94 12.94 7.09
C GLU A 196 -2.06 13.14 8.60
N THR A 197 -2.25 14.39 9.06
CA THR A 197 -2.29 14.72 10.50
C THR A 197 -3.62 14.41 11.18
N ARG A 198 -4.72 14.26 10.42
CA ARG A 198 -6.09 14.08 10.96
C ARG A 198 -6.81 12.95 10.24
N LEU A 199 -7.86 12.41 10.85
CA LEU A 199 -8.71 11.40 10.18
C LEU A 199 -9.51 12.01 9.02
N ARG A 200 -9.97 13.25 9.18
CA ARG A 200 -10.71 14.00 8.17
C ARG A 200 -10.59 15.49 8.45
N LEU A 201 -10.54 16.30 7.38
CA LEU A 201 -10.60 17.76 7.48
C LEU A 201 -12.05 18.22 7.45
N ASN A 202 -12.41 19.17 8.31
CA ASN A 202 -13.72 19.82 8.28
C ASN A 202 -13.78 20.89 7.17
N ASN A 203 -14.98 21.42 6.90
CA ASN A 203 -15.20 22.39 5.82
C ASN A 203 -14.42 23.70 6.01
N LEU A 204 -14.24 24.15 7.26
CA LEU A 204 -13.48 25.36 7.56
C LEU A 204 -11.99 25.16 7.27
N GLU A 205 -11.42 24.04 7.69
CA GLU A 205 -10.03 23.66 7.43
C GLU A 205 -9.75 23.51 5.93
N LYS A 206 -10.65 22.83 5.21
CA LYS A 206 -10.59 22.71 3.75
C LYS A 206 -10.59 24.08 3.08
N THR A 207 -11.51 24.96 3.50
CA THR A 207 -11.61 26.34 2.98
C THR A 207 -10.34 27.15 3.26
N LEU A 208 -9.80 27.07 4.48
CA LEU A 208 -8.58 27.76 4.87
C LEU A 208 -7.40 27.28 4.04
N LEU A 209 -7.22 25.97 3.87
CA LEU A 209 -6.14 25.41 3.05
C LEU A 209 -6.25 25.86 1.60
N ILE A 210 -7.44 25.87 1.01
CA ILE A 210 -7.66 26.35 -0.36
C ILE A 210 -7.21 27.81 -0.50
N ARG A 211 -7.64 28.68 0.43
CA ARG A 211 -7.28 30.11 0.42
C ARG A 211 -5.77 30.31 0.60
N THR A 212 -5.18 29.67 1.60
CA THR A 212 -3.74 29.80 1.93
C THR A 212 -2.86 29.27 0.80
N THR A 213 -3.25 28.17 0.16
CA THR A 213 -2.50 27.60 -0.97
C THR A 213 -2.80 28.26 -2.30
N ARG A 214 -3.82 29.15 -2.39
CA ARG A 214 -4.34 29.72 -3.65
C ARG A 214 -4.64 28.64 -4.71
N SER A 215 -5.13 27.50 -4.24
CA SER A 215 -5.48 26.35 -5.08
C SER A 215 -6.86 26.48 -5.68
N LEU A 216 -7.11 25.76 -6.77
CA LEU A 216 -8.43 25.66 -7.36
C LEU A 216 -9.33 24.84 -6.42
N PRO A 217 -10.47 25.39 -5.92
CA PRO A 217 -11.32 24.70 -4.96
C PRO A 217 -11.77 23.32 -5.44
N ASN A 218 -12.16 23.21 -6.72
CA ASN A 218 -12.64 21.96 -7.30
C ASN A 218 -11.57 20.86 -7.29
N ASP A 219 -10.32 21.19 -7.61
CA ASP A 219 -9.21 20.22 -7.62
C ASP A 219 -8.90 19.74 -6.20
N ALA A 220 -8.81 20.66 -5.23
CA ALA A 220 -8.56 20.32 -3.84
C ALA A 220 -9.68 19.43 -3.24
N LEU A 221 -10.95 19.77 -3.51
CA LEU A 221 -12.09 18.98 -3.04
C LEU A 221 -12.15 17.60 -3.68
N ARG A 222 -11.94 17.49 -5.00
CA ARG A 222 -11.87 16.19 -5.71
C ARG A 222 -10.73 15.34 -5.18
N PHE A 223 -9.57 15.94 -4.94
CA PHE A 223 -8.42 15.25 -4.39
C PHE A 223 -8.69 14.69 -2.99
N TRP A 224 -9.22 15.50 -2.07
CA TRP A 224 -9.56 15.02 -0.73
C TRP A 224 -10.66 13.96 -0.77
N ALA A 225 -11.67 14.12 -1.61
CA ALA A 225 -12.71 13.09 -1.79
C ALA A 225 -12.14 11.78 -2.34
N TRP A 226 -11.15 11.84 -3.23
CA TRP A 226 -10.44 10.66 -3.71
C TRP A 226 -9.65 9.99 -2.59
N ILE A 227 -8.89 10.75 -1.77
CA ILE A 227 -8.16 10.19 -0.62
C ILE A 227 -9.11 9.53 0.38
N GLU A 228 -10.19 10.22 0.76
CA GLU A 228 -11.15 9.73 1.75
C GLU A 228 -11.77 8.39 1.31
N ARG A 229 -12.07 8.24 0.01
CA ARG A 229 -12.59 6.99 -0.58
C ARG A 229 -11.55 5.87 -0.61
N ASN A 230 -10.28 6.19 -0.83
CA ASN A 230 -9.20 5.19 -0.93
C ASN A 230 -8.56 4.83 0.43
N ARG A 231 -9.07 5.38 1.55
CA ARG A 231 -8.52 5.18 2.90
C ARG A 231 -9.52 4.70 3.94
N VAL A 232 -10.65 4.14 3.52
CA VAL A 232 -11.70 3.68 4.44
C VAL A 232 -11.16 2.64 5.44
N ALA A 233 -10.44 1.62 4.97
CA ALA A 233 -9.82 0.61 5.83
C ALA A 233 -8.69 1.18 6.68
N TYR A 234 -7.92 2.15 6.15
CA TYR A 234 -6.88 2.83 6.93
C TYR A 234 -7.47 3.64 8.10
N ASN A 235 -8.58 4.33 7.87
CA ASN A 235 -9.28 5.08 8.91
C ASN A 235 -9.88 4.15 9.97
N ALA A 236 -10.49 3.03 9.56
CA ALA A 236 -10.93 1.98 10.46
C ALA A 236 -9.78 1.39 11.27
N MET A 237 -8.63 1.10 10.63
CA MET A 237 -7.41 0.65 11.30
C MET A 237 -6.94 1.65 12.36
N LYS A 238 -6.90 2.95 12.04
CA LYS A 238 -6.54 4.00 13.01
C LYS A 238 -7.51 4.05 14.19
N ALA A 239 -8.81 3.90 13.95
CA ALA A 239 -9.81 3.84 15.02
C ALA A 239 -9.60 2.61 15.92
N CYS A 240 -9.32 1.43 15.34
CA CYS A 240 -8.97 0.23 16.09
C CYS A 240 -7.68 0.43 16.92
N ILE A 241 -6.64 1.02 16.35
CA ILE A 241 -5.38 1.29 17.07
C ILE A 241 -5.61 2.25 18.24
N LEU A 242 -6.39 3.32 18.03
CA LEU A 242 -6.75 4.27 19.09
C LEU A 242 -7.46 3.56 20.24
N LEU A 243 -8.44 2.70 19.92
CA LEU A 243 -9.16 1.89 20.90
C LEU A 243 -8.19 0.98 21.67
N LEU A 244 -7.38 0.20 20.94
CA LEU A 244 -6.45 -0.76 21.55
C LEU A 244 -5.44 -0.08 22.46
N ASN A 245 -4.95 1.10 22.09
CA ASN A 245 -4.06 1.87 22.96
C ASN A 245 -4.75 2.34 24.25
N ARG A 246 -6.00 2.82 24.17
CA ARG A 246 -6.77 3.26 25.35
C ARG A 246 -7.08 2.10 26.29
N LEU A 247 -7.52 0.97 25.75
CA LEU A 247 -7.92 -0.20 26.54
C LEU A 247 -6.74 -1.01 27.08
N ASN A 248 -5.52 -0.81 26.56
CA ASN A 248 -4.31 -1.42 27.11
C ASN A 248 -3.62 -0.55 28.17
N SER A 249 -3.92 0.75 28.22
CA SER A 249 -3.42 1.66 29.25
C SER A 249 -4.33 1.75 30.48
N SER A 250 -5.44 1.00 30.46
CA SER A 250 -6.43 0.87 31.56
C SER A 250 -6.21 -0.46 32.25
#